data_AF-A0A3C0G545-F1
#
_entry.id   AF-A0A3C0G545-F1
#
_cell.length_a   1.000
_cell.length_b   1.000
_cell.length_c   1.000
_cell.angle_alpha   90.00
_cell.angle_beta   90.00
_cell.angle_gamma   90.00
#
_symmetry.space_group_name_H-M   'P 1'
#
loop_
_entity.id
_entity.type
_entity.pdbx_description
1 polymer ?
#
loop_
_entity_poly.entity_id
_entity_poly.type
_entity_poly.pdbx_seq_one_letter_code
_entity_poly.pdbx_strand_id
1 'polypeptide(L)'
;HNTNNSRNNFYNQQFPATITTVFNESPLENKLFKNISLESNGSWTSTFLTDMNNQGAVNSTWFEQKEGAYYAAIKNTAQAPAELKDFVLRSVNGIGRTTGYSVDNPRIFNFSVSIDSIISIGDYLYYVNEYDNTPALAGVITAISTSSITVDSTINGATNPTTNTPLILAFKNTLAESHGLLGHYCLTTLQHNGPLSVELFAIESQVMKSFP
;
A
#
# COMPACT_ATOMS: atom_id res chain seq x y z
N HIS A 1 -39.25 6.53 -6.78
CA HIS A 1 -37.97 5.78 -6.77
C HIS A 1 -37.05 6.15 -7.94
N ASN A 2 -37.57 6.41 -9.16
CA ASN A 2 -36.77 6.93 -10.30
C ASN A 2 -36.94 8.46 -10.57
N THR A 3 -37.57 9.19 -9.66
CA THR A 3 -37.97 10.60 -9.87
C THR A 3 -37.65 11.51 -8.68
N ASN A 4 -37.04 10.99 -7.62
CA ASN A 4 -36.67 11.78 -6.46
C ASN A 4 -35.35 12.53 -6.76
N ASN A 5 -35.28 13.80 -6.35
CA ASN A 5 -34.06 14.60 -6.44
C ASN A 5 -32.91 14.02 -5.60
N SER A 6 -33.24 13.22 -4.57
CA SER A 6 -32.28 12.45 -3.78
C SER A 6 -32.46 10.95 -4.00
N ARG A 7 -31.46 10.31 -4.62
CA ARG A 7 -31.39 8.86 -4.83
C ARG A 7 -30.90 8.16 -3.57
N ASN A 8 -31.32 6.90 -3.38
CA ASN A 8 -30.96 6.06 -2.24
C ASN A 8 -31.27 6.66 -0.86
N ASN A 9 -32.34 7.47 -0.78
CA ASN A 9 -32.83 8.02 0.46
C ASN A 9 -34.13 7.32 0.88
N PHE A 10 -34.14 6.73 2.08
CA PHE A 10 -35.33 6.14 2.69
C PHE A 10 -35.60 6.86 4.01
N TYR A 11 -36.77 7.49 4.14
CA TYR A 11 -37.19 8.20 5.36
C TYR A 11 -36.16 9.22 5.88
N ASN A 12 -35.61 10.06 4.99
CA ASN A 12 -34.56 11.05 5.29
C ASN A 12 -33.19 10.47 5.66
N GLN A 13 -33.01 9.14 5.59
CA GLN A 13 -31.73 8.49 5.76
C GLN A 13 -31.13 8.14 4.40
N GLN A 14 -29.90 8.63 4.16
CA GLN A 14 -29.13 8.35 2.94
C GLN A 14 -28.40 7.01 3.07
N PHE A 15 -28.53 6.15 2.07
CA PHE A 15 -27.82 4.88 1.99
C PHE A 15 -26.86 4.86 0.81
N PRO A 16 -25.71 4.18 0.94
CA PRO A 16 -24.78 4.01 -0.17
C PRO A 16 -25.31 3.00 -1.20
N ALA A 17 -25.09 3.27 -2.48
CA ALA A 17 -25.16 2.23 -3.51
C ALA A 17 -23.83 1.46 -3.51
N THR A 18 -23.89 0.14 -3.58
CA THR A 18 -22.71 -0.73 -3.62
C THR A 18 -22.81 -1.73 -4.76
N ILE A 19 -21.69 -1.98 -5.43
CA ILE A 19 -21.52 -2.99 -6.47
C ILE A 19 -20.26 -3.77 -6.15
N THR A 20 -20.37 -5.10 -6.08
CA THR A 20 -19.22 -5.98 -5.84
C THR A 20 -19.05 -6.94 -7.02
N THR A 21 -17.84 -7.01 -7.54
CA THR A 21 -17.45 -7.87 -8.66
C THR A 21 -16.07 -8.49 -8.41
N VAL A 22 -15.64 -9.42 -9.26
CA VAL A 22 -14.34 -10.09 -9.14
C VAL A 22 -13.58 -9.98 -10.46
N PHE A 23 -12.35 -9.49 -10.40
CA PHE A 23 -11.39 -9.60 -11.51
C PHE A 23 -10.63 -10.92 -11.39
N ASN A 24 -10.87 -11.87 -12.30
CA ASN A 24 -10.32 -13.23 -12.23
C ASN A 24 -9.79 -13.77 -13.57
N GLU A 25 -9.52 -12.92 -14.57
CA GLU A 25 -8.97 -13.36 -15.86
C GLU A 25 -7.69 -14.18 -15.69
N SER A 26 -7.59 -15.38 -16.29
CA SER A 26 -6.46 -16.31 -16.06
C SER A 26 -6.23 -16.65 -14.57
N PRO A 27 -7.15 -17.38 -13.92
CA PRO A 27 -7.19 -17.56 -12.46
C PRO A 27 -6.04 -18.40 -11.89
N LEU A 28 -5.32 -19.15 -12.73
CA LEU A 28 -4.17 -19.96 -12.33
C LEU A 28 -2.86 -19.15 -12.27
N GLU A 29 -2.88 -17.90 -12.69
CA GLU A 29 -1.70 -17.06 -12.78
C GLU A 29 -1.72 -15.99 -11.69
N ASN A 30 -0.55 -15.76 -11.07
CA ASN A 30 -0.35 -14.61 -10.21
C ASN A 30 -0.42 -13.33 -11.04
N LYS A 31 -1.23 -12.38 -10.57
CA LYS A 31 -1.51 -11.14 -11.28
C LYS A 31 -1.31 -9.93 -10.41
N LEU A 32 -0.99 -8.82 -11.06
CA LEU A 32 -0.76 -7.53 -10.43
C LEU A 32 -1.82 -6.54 -10.91
N PHE A 33 -2.67 -6.09 -9.98
CA PHE A 33 -3.74 -5.13 -10.22
C PHE A 33 -3.24 -3.71 -9.89
N LYS A 34 -3.09 -2.85 -10.89
CA LYS A 34 -2.45 -1.53 -10.70
C LYS A 34 -3.41 -0.35 -10.82
N ASN A 35 -4.47 -0.50 -11.60
CA ASN A 35 -5.39 0.59 -11.88
C ASN A 35 -6.82 0.09 -11.96
N ILE A 36 -7.73 1.06 -11.98
CA ILE A 36 -9.13 0.89 -12.28
C ILE A 36 -9.53 1.99 -13.27
N SER A 37 -10.33 1.61 -14.26
CA SER A 37 -11.02 2.52 -15.15
C SER A 37 -12.52 2.29 -15.03
N LEU A 38 -13.29 3.38 -14.98
CA LEU A 38 -14.75 3.34 -14.88
C LEU A 38 -15.35 4.04 -16.09
N GLU A 39 -16.12 3.30 -16.87
CA GLU A 39 -17.04 3.87 -17.86
C GLU A 39 -18.30 4.34 -17.11
N SER A 40 -18.21 5.54 -16.56
CA SER A 40 -19.23 6.13 -15.67
C SER A 40 -19.36 7.62 -15.90
N ASN A 41 -20.52 8.18 -15.58
CA ASN A 41 -20.73 9.63 -15.55
C ASN A 41 -20.36 10.28 -14.20
N GLY A 42 -19.78 9.51 -13.27
CA GLY A 42 -19.30 10.00 -11.98
C GLY A 42 -18.25 9.10 -11.34
N SER A 43 -17.50 9.66 -10.38
CA SER A 43 -16.50 8.92 -9.62
C SER A 43 -17.12 8.07 -8.51
N TRP A 44 -16.55 6.90 -8.24
CA TRP A 44 -16.97 5.99 -7.17
C TRP A 44 -15.82 5.79 -6.18
N THR A 45 -16.11 5.49 -4.92
CA THR A 45 -15.09 4.96 -4.00
C THR A 45 -14.91 3.48 -4.28
N SER A 46 -13.67 3.02 -4.47
CA SER A 46 -13.40 1.61 -4.79
C SER A 46 -12.52 0.98 -3.71
N THR A 47 -12.83 -0.25 -3.32
CA THR A 47 -12.00 -1.08 -2.43
C THR A 47 -11.69 -2.42 -3.11
N PHE A 48 -10.51 -2.95 -2.80
CA PHE A 48 -9.93 -4.11 -3.48
C PHE A 48 -9.37 -5.07 -2.44
N LEU A 49 -9.63 -6.37 -2.60
CA LEU A 49 -9.10 -7.42 -1.74
C LEU A 49 -8.66 -8.61 -2.61
N THR A 50 -7.40 -9.02 -2.46
CA THR A 50 -6.88 -10.24 -3.11
C THR A 50 -6.87 -11.44 -2.17
N ASP A 51 -6.74 -12.63 -2.74
CA ASP A 51 -6.59 -13.90 -2.02
C ASP A 51 -5.29 -13.95 -1.17
N MET A 52 -4.29 -13.15 -1.53
CA MET A 52 -3.05 -13.00 -0.76
C MET A 52 -3.18 -12.01 0.40
N ASN A 53 -4.40 -11.62 0.79
CA ASN A 53 -4.70 -10.61 1.81
C ASN A 53 -4.14 -9.22 1.51
N ASN A 54 -3.87 -8.89 0.25
CA ASN A 54 -3.52 -7.52 -0.14
C ASN A 54 -4.80 -6.69 -0.27
N GLN A 55 -4.81 -5.53 0.37
CA GLN A 55 -5.93 -4.60 0.34
C GLN A 55 -5.53 -3.32 -0.38
N GLY A 56 -6.44 -2.79 -1.18
CA GLY A 56 -6.25 -1.47 -1.76
C GLY A 56 -7.54 -0.68 -1.81
N ALA A 57 -7.41 0.61 -2.09
CA ALA A 57 -8.54 1.48 -2.34
C ALA A 57 -8.20 2.56 -3.33
N VAL A 58 -9.27 3.14 -3.86
CA VAL A 58 -9.27 4.37 -4.61
C VAL A 58 -10.37 5.26 -4.05
N ASN A 59 -10.00 6.45 -3.57
CA ASN A 59 -10.97 7.47 -3.20
C ASN A 59 -11.62 8.05 -4.46
N SER A 60 -12.91 8.39 -4.41
CA SER A 60 -13.59 9.03 -5.54
C SER A 60 -12.88 10.29 -6.05
N THR A 61 -12.19 11.02 -5.16
CA THR A 61 -11.40 12.22 -5.52
C THR A 61 -10.08 11.94 -6.23
N TRP A 62 -9.63 10.69 -6.29
CA TRP A 62 -8.39 10.29 -6.98
C TRP A 62 -8.61 9.94 -8.44
N PHE A 63 -9.86 9.88 -8.89
CA PHE A 63 -10.17 9.64 -10.28
C PHE A 63 -9.93 10.88 -11.14
N GLU A 64 -9.20 10.70 -12.22
CA GLU A 64 -9.01 11.70 -13.27
C GLU A 64 -9.82 11.27 -14.49
N GLN A 65 -10.64 12.17 -15.03
CA GLN A 65 -11.37 11.89 -16.25
C GLN A 65 -10.44 12.03 -17.47
N LYS A 66 -10.28 10.95 -18.23
CA LYS A 66 -9.47 10.88 -19.45
C LYS A 66 -10.26 10.14 -20.51
N GLU A 67 -10.35 10.73 -21.70
CA GLU A 67 -11.04 10.15 -22.86
C GLU A 67 -12.51 9.74 -22.60
N GLY A 68 -13.16 10.35 -21.59
CA GLY A 68 -14.54 10.03 -21.21
C GLY A 68 -14.68 9.02 -20.07
N ALA A 69 -13.60 8.30 -19.73
CA ALA A 69 -13.56 7.35 -18.62
C ALA A 69 -12.89 7.95 -17.37
N TYR A 70 -13.24 7.46 -16.19
CA TYR A 70 -12.59 7.83 -14.94
C TYR A 70 -11.47 6.85 -14.63
N TYR A 71 -10.22 7.32 -14.60
CA TYR A 71 -9.04 6.52 -14.35
C TYR A 71 -8.41 6.81 -12.99
N ALA A 72 -7.99 5.78 -12.26
CA ALA A 72 -7.22 5.93 -11.03
C ALA A 72 -6.25 4.77 -10.81
N ALA A 73 -5.12 5.07 -10.15
CA ALA A 73 -4.19 4.06 -9.67
C ALA A 73 -4.68 3.47 -8.33
N ILE A 74 -4.61 2.14 -8.21
CA ILE A 74 -4.94 1.43 -6.97
C ILE A 74 -3.80 1.65 -5.98
N LYS A 75 -4.13 2.22 -4.82
CA LYS A 75 -3.17 2.36 -3.73
C LYS A 75 -3.43 1.27 -2.70
N ASN A 76 -2.36 0.71 -2.17
CA ASN A 76 -2.48 -0.16 -1.00
C ASN A 76 -3.09 0.67 0.15
N THR A 77 -3.89 0.06 1.02
CA THR A 77 -4.55 0.75 2.14
C THR A 77 -4.01 0.35 3.50
N ALA A 78 -3.16 -0.68 3.53
CA ALA A 78 -2.52 -1.13 4.75
C ALA A 78 -1.01 -1.25 4.51
N GLN A 79 -0.25 -0.48 5.29
CA GLN A 79 1.15 -0.78 5.55
C GLN A 79 1.17 -1.40 6.95
N ALA A 80 1.34 -2.70 7.04
CA ALA A 80 1.77 -3.33 8.28
C ALA A 80 3.31 -3.43 8.25
N PRO A 81 3.99 -3.45 9.40
CA PRO A 81 5.34 -3.97 9.44
C PRO A 81 5.36 -5.34 8.74
N ALA A 82 6.21 -5.48 7.72
CA ALA A 82 6.51 -6.75 7.07
C ALA A 82 6.75 -7.85 8.13
N GLU A 83 6.03 -8.96 7.97
CA GLU A 83 6.25 -10.19 8.73
C GLU A 83 7.39 -10.97 8.08
N LEU A 84 7.97 -11.96 8.79
CA LEU A 84 9.10 -12.75 8.28
C LEU A 84 8.83 -13.39 6.89
N LYS A 85 7.57 -13.73 6.60
CA LYS A 85 7.12 -14.26 5.30
C LYS A 85 7.25 -13.24 4.15
N ASP A 86 7.17 -11.95 4.45
CA ASP A 86 7.22 -10.87 3.46
C ASP A 86 8.66 -10.54 3.04
N PHE A 87 9.67 -11.02 3.79
CA PHE A 87 11.09 -10.92 3.41
C PHE A 87 11.48 -11.84 2.25
N VAL A 88 10.62 -12.79 1.87
CA VAL A 88 10.79 -13.61 0.66
C VAL A 88 10.36 -12.83 -0.60
N LEU A 89 9.66 -11.70 -0.43
CA LEU A 89 9.23 -10.83 -1.53
C LEU A 89 10.32 -9.81 -1.89
N ARG A 90 10.39 -9.41 -3.16
CA ARG A 90 11.45 -8.55 -3.75
C ARG A 90 11.44 -7.08 -3.27
N SER A 91 10.67 -6.75 -2.24
CA SER A 91 10.46 -5.38 -1.75
C SER A 91 11.39 -4.96 -0.61
N VAL A 92 12.33 -5.84 -0.22
CA VAL A 92 13.34 -5.57 0.80
C VAL A 92 14.66 -5.19 0.13
N ASN A 93 15.21 -4.04 0.50
CA ASN A 93 16.52 -3.58 0.06
C ASN A 93 17.52 -3.63 1.22
N GLY A 94 18.72 -4.15 0.97
CA GLY A 94 19.82 -4.06 1.94
C GLY A 94 20.50 -2.70 1.85
N ILE A 95 20.67 -2.02 2.99
CA ILE A 95 21.38 -0.72 3.05
C ILE A 95 22.86 -0.96 3.40
N GLY A 96 23.11 -1.75 4.45
CA GLY A 96 24.47 -2.01 4.93
C GLY A 96 24.55 -2.08 6.45
N ARG A 97 25.75 -2.30 6.98
CA ARG A 97 26.01 -2.33 8.42
C ARG A 97 26.17 -0.91 8.96
N THR A 98 25.61 -0.64 10.13
CA THR A 98 25.76 0.65 10.79
C THR A 98 27.11 0.76 11.50
N THR A 99 27.54 2.00 11.74
CA THR A 99 28.70 2.32 12.59
C THR A 99 28.30 2.57 14.05
N GLY A 100 27.01 2.79 14.30
CA GLY A 100 26.43 3.02 15.61
C GLY A 100 24.96 3.44 15.49
N TYR A 101 24.19 3.30 16.57
CA TYR A 101 22.82 3.79 16.64
C TYR A 101 22.48 4.43 17.99
N SER A 102 21.51 5.35 18.02
CA SER A 102 20.93 5.88 19.27
C SER A 102 19.73 5.06 19.73
N VAL A 103 19.64 4.81 21.04
CA VAL A 103 18.54 4.05 21.65
C VAL A 103 17.29 4.90 21.92
N ASP A 104 17.47 6.21 22.10
CA ASP A 104 16.37 7.15 22.35
C ASP A 104 15.59 7.44 21.07
N ASN A 105 14.28 7.72 21.23
CA ASN A 105 13.43 8.15 20.13
C ASN A 105 13.59 9.68 19.88
N PRO A 106 13.80 10.13 18.63
CA PRO A 106 13.95 9.34 17.41
C PRO A 106 15.31 8.62 17.33
N ARG A 107 15.31 7.36 16.92
CA ARG A 107 16.53 6.56 16.80
C ARG A 107 17.29 6.97 15.55
N ILE A 108 18.60 7.12 15.66
CA ILE A 108 19.48 7.54 14.56
C ILE A 108 20.46 6.42 14.28
N PHE A 109 20.41 5.89 13.07
CA PHE A 109 21.35 4.88 12.55
C PHE A 109 22.40 5.57 11.69
N ASN A 110 23.68 5.41 12.02
CA ASN A 110 24.79 6.02 11.31
C ASN A 110 25.49 5.00 10.40
N PHE A 111 25.97 5.46 9.25
CA PHE A 111 26.65 4.64 8.25
C PHE A 111 27.99 5.28 7.86
N SER A 112 28.93 4.46 7.39
CA SER A 112 30.22 4.93 6.85
C SER A 112 30.14 5.31 5.37
N VAL A 113 29.02 5.00 4.71
CA VAL A 113 28.76 5.26 3.29
C VAL A 113 27.61 6.24 3.14
N SER A 114 27.59 6.93 2.00
CA SER A 114 26.45 7.77 1.66
C SER A 114 25.22 6.91 1.37
N ILE A 115 24.10 7.25 1.98
CA ILE A 115 22.81 6.61 1.71
C ILE A 115 22.28 7.15 0.38
N ASP A 116 22.06 6.26 -0.58
CA ASP A 116 21.48 6.60 -1.88
C ASP A 116 19.95 6.72 -1.76
N SER A 117 19.33 7.27 -2.81
CA SER A 117 17.89 7.44 -3.03
C SER A 117 17.05 6.14 -3.02
N ILE A 118 17.65 5.00 -2.70
CA ILE A 118 16.97 3.70 -2.61
C ILE A 118 15.97 3.63 -1.46
N ILE A 119 16.00 4.55 -0.49
CA ILE A 119 15.03 4.62 0.61
C ILE A 119 14.30 5.97 0.64
N SER A 120 13.07 5.94 1.16
CA SER A 120 12.16 7.08 1.22
C SER A 120 11.67 7.31 2.65
N ILE A 121 11.28 8.56 2.95
CA ILE A 121 10.60 8.89 4.21
C ILE A 121 9.26 8.14 4.26
N GLY A 122 8.99 7.46 5.37
CA GLY A 122 7.81 6.60 5.56
C GLY A 122 8.05 5.10 5.29
N ASP A 123 9.25 4.71 4.85
CA ASP A 123 9.64 3.29 4.76
C ASP A 123 9.84 2.69 6.16
N TYR A 124 9.67 1.36 6.28
CA TYR A 124 10.01 0.66 7.51
C TYR A 124 11.47 0.23 7.49
N LEU A 125 12.18 0.52 8.58
CA LEU A 125 13.55 0.11 8.77
C LEU A 125 13.60 -1.14 9.64
N TYR A 126 14.36 -2.13 9.20
CA TYR A 126 14.62 -3.39 9.89
C TYR A 126 16.11 -3.55 10.14
N TYR A 127 16.44 -4.31 11.18
CA TYR A 127 17.79 -4.74 11.46
C TYR A 127 17.83 -6.27 11.55
N VAL A 128 18.93 -6.88 11.13
CA VAL A 128 19.14 -8.31 11.35
C VAL A 128 19.61 -8.50 12.79
N ASN A 129 18.83 -9.25 13.57
CA ASN A 129 19.23 -9.66 14.90
C ASN A 129 20.29 -10.76 14.78
N GLU A 130 21.50 -10.51 15.29
CA GLU A 130 22.62 -11.44 15.13
C GLU A 130 22.48 -12.73 15.96
N TYR A 131 21.55 -12.76 16.94
CA TYR A 131 21.31 -13.96 17.76
C TYR A 131 20.52 -15.05 17.05
N ASP A 132 19.49 -14.68 16.29
CA ASP A 132 18.59 -15.60 15.59
C ASP A 132 18.71 -15.49 14.06
N ASN A 133 19.51 -14.53 13.57
CA ASN A 133 19.69 -14.19 12.17
C ASN A 133 18.38 -13.87 11.44
N THR A 134 17.41 -13.30 12.17
CA THR A 134 16.12 -12.87 11.62
C THR A 134 15.98 -11.34 11.58
N PRO A 135 15.24 -10.78 10.59
CA PRO A 135 14.93 -9.36 10.56
C PRO A 135 13.96 -8.97 11.69
N ALA A 136 14.31 -7.93 12.43
CA ALA A 136 13.49 -7.32 13.47
C ALA A 136 13.24 -5.83 13.18
N LEU A 137 12.07 -5.33 13.53
CA LEU A 137 11.64 -3.97 13.21
C LEU A 137 12.40 -2.94 14.06
N ALA A 138 13.03 -1.96 13.40
CA ALA A 138 13.73 -0.85 14.05
C ALA A 138 12.84 0.39 14.25
N GLY A 139 11.95 0.68 13.29
CA GLY A 139 11.13 1.90 13.27
C GLY A 139 10.63 2.29 11.87
N VAL A 140 9.94 3.43 11.78
CA VAL A 140 9.58 4.09 10.49
C VAL A 140 10.55 5.22 10.22
N ILE A 141 11.05 5.33 8.99
CA ILE A 141 11.95 6.42 8.58
C ILE A 141 11.22 7.76 8.60
N THR A 142 11.74 8.71 9.39
CA THR A 142 11.22 10.07 9.49
C THR A 142 12.15 11.10 8.84
N ALA A 143 13.45 10.84 8.78
CA ALA A 143 14.40 11.68 8.06
C ALA A 143 15.57 10.85 7.51
N ILE A 144 16.09 11.28 6.36
CA ILE A 144 17.27 10.70 5.71
C ILE A 144 18.28 11.82 5.53
N SER A 145 19.51 11.57 5.98
CA SER A 145 20.67 12.42 5.77
C SER A 145 21.68 11.69 4.91
N THR A 146 22.76 12.37 4.52
CA THR A 146 23.83 11.78 3.68
C THR A 146 24.37 10.49 4.26
N SER A 147 24.53 10.36 5.57
CA SER A 147 25.13 9.19 6.22
C SER A 147 24.38 8.73 7.47
N SER A 148 23.13 9.16 7.66
CA SER A 148 22.30 8.71 8.77
C SER A 148 20.82 8.59 8.39
N ILE A 149 20.16 7.64 9.04
CA ILE A 149 18.71 7.43 8.94
C ILE A 149 18.11 7.65 10.32
N THR A 150 17.14 8.54 10.39
CA THR A 150 16.36 8.80 11.61
C THR A 150 15.04 8.05 11.52
N VAL A 151 14.71 7.28 12.54
CA VAL A 151 13.46 6.52 12.61
C VAL A 151 12.67 6.83 13.87
N ASP A 152 11.35 6.77 13.75
CA ASP A 152 10.42 6.73 14.88
C ASP A 152 10.28 5.28 15.35
N SER A 153 10.66 5.05 16.61
CA SER A 153 10.61 3.73 17.25
C SER A 153 9.39 3.54 18.16
N THR A 154 8.43 4.46 18.15
CA THR A 154 7.19 4.34 18.94
C THR A 154 6.16 3.40 18.30
N ILE A 155 6.44 2.91 17.10
CA ILE A 155 5.59 1.97 16.38
C ILE A 155 5.51 0.62 17.10
N ASN A 156 4.35 -0.03 17.05
CA ASN A 156 4.16 -1.33 17.68
C ASN A 156 5.07 -2.39 17.05
N GLY A 157 5.76 -3.17 17.89
CA GLY A 157 6.71 -4.21 17.45
C GLY A 157 8.15 -3.72 17.19
N ALA A 158 8.45 -2.42 17.32
CA ALA A 158 9.82 -1.94 17.21
C ALA A 158 10.67 -2.40 18.41
N THR A 159 11.83 -2.97 18.11
CA THR A 159 12.79 -3.48 19.09
C THR A 159 14.15 -2.82 18.90
N ASN A 160 15.01 -2.88 19.92
CA ASN A 160 16.36 -2.31 19.84
C ASN A 160 17.34 -3.36 19.30
N PRO A 161 18.24 -2.98 18.38
CA PRO A 161 19.37 -3.83 18.03
C PRO A 161 20.19 -4.23 19.25
N THR A 162 20.55 -5.51 19.30
CA THR A 162 21.35 -6.06 20.39
C THR A 162 22.84 -5.75 20.26
N THR A 163 23.27 -5.38 19.06
CA THR A 163 24.64 -4.98 18.74
C THR A 163 24.69 -3.53 18.25
N ASN A 164 25.87 -2.90 18.34
CA ASN A 164 26.04 -1.52 17.90
C ASN A 164 26.17 -1.37 16.38
N THR A 165 26.41 -2.47 15.64
CA THR A 165 26.67 -2.46 14.19
C THR A 165 25.79 -3.43 13.40
N PRO A 166 24.45 -3.46 13.63
CA PRO A 166 23.57 -4.40 12.93
C PRO A 166 23.56 -4.15 11.42
N LEU A 167 23.27 -5.20 10.65
CA LEU A 167 22.93 -5.08 9.24
C LEU A 167 21.52 -4.51 9.10
N ILE A 168 21.37 -3.45 8.32
CA ILE A 168 20.11 -2.75 8.13
C ILE A 168 19.48 -3.10 6.78
N LEU A 169 18.17 -3.33 6.83
CA LEU A 169 17.29 -3.61 5.71
C LEU A 169 16.19 -2.53 5.70
N ALA A 170 15.79 -2.08 4.52
CA ALA A 170 14.64 -1.21 4.35
C ALA A 170 13.53 -1.96 3.62
N PHE A 171 12.32 -1.88 4.16
CA PHE A 171 11.10 -2.32 3.50
C PHE A 171 10.37 -1.09 2.98
N LYS A 172 10.25 -1.02 1.66
CA LYS A 172 9.60 0.10 0.96
C LYS A 172 8.16 0.27 1.41
N ASN A 173 7.74 1.52 1.54
CA ASN A 173 6.37 1.85 1.78
C ASN A 173 5.50 1.51 0.57
N THR A 174 4.68 0.46 0.70
CA THR A 174 3.75 0.00 -0.32
C THR A 174 2.63 1.00 -0.63
N LEU A 175 2.33 1.94 0.28
CA LEU A 175 1.41 3.06 0.06
C LEU A 175 2.02 4.12 -0.86
N ALA A 176 3.32 4.38 -0.73
CA ALA A 176 4.04 5.42 -1.46
C ALA A 176 4.45 4.95 -2.88
N GLU A 177 4.87 3.70 -3.04
CA GLU A 177 5.36 3.20 -4.33
C GLU A 177 4.28 2.54 -5.22
N SER A 178 3.05 2.36 -4.73
CA SER A 178 1.90 1.79 -5.48
C SER A 178 2.33 0.69 -6.46
N HIS A 179 2.91 -0.40 -5.94
CA HIS A 179 3.34 -1.53 -6.77
C HIS A 179 2.17 -2.32 -7.39
N GLY A 180 0.93 -1.95 -7.09
CA GLY A 180 -0.26 -2.74 -7.39
C GLY A 180 -0.50 -3.84 -6.36
N LEU A 181 -1.65 -4.49 -6.44
CA LEU A 181 -2.04 -5.59 -5.57
C LEU A 181 -1.70 -6.92 -6.23
N LEU A 182 -0.95 -7.79 -5.55
CA LEU A 182 -0.64 -9.13 -6.03
C LEU A 182 -1.74 -10.11 -5.60
N GLY A 183 -2.19 -10.97 -6.52
CA GLY A 183 -3.08 -12.10 -6.23
C GLY A 183 -3.58 -12.82 -7.47
N HIS A 184 -4.29 -13.93 -7.29
CA HIS A 184 -4.93 -14.70 -8.36
C HIS A 184 -6.27 -14.12 -8.77
N TYR A 185 -6.97 -13.46 -7.86
CA TYR A 185 -8.17 -12.68 -8.17
C TYR A 185 -8.24 -11.46 -7.26
N CYS A 186 -9.02 -10.47 -7.68
CA CYS A 186 -9.28 -9.28 -6.90
C CYS A 186 -10.78 -9.07 -6.76
N LEU A 187 -11.27 -9.19 -5.53
CA LEU A 187 -12.62 -8.77 -5.16
C LEU A 187 -12.64 -7.24 -5.14
N THR A 188 -13.46 -6.66 -6.00
CA THR A 188 -13.56 -5.20 -6.19
C THR A 188 -14.94 -4.74 -5.79
N THR A 189 -15.01 -3.78 -4.86
CA THR A 189 -16.27 -3.18 -4.41
C THR A 189 -16.26 -1.68 -4.69
N LEU A 190 -17.28 -1.22 -5.41
CA LEU A 190 -17.54 0.18 -5.71
C LEU A 190 -18.67 0.68 -4.83
N GLN A 191 -18.51 1.88 -4.28
CA GLN A 191 -19.48 2.53 -3.41
C GLN A 191 -19.72 3.98 -3.83
N HIS A 192 -20.99 4.37 -3.92
CA HIS A 192 -21.41 5.75 -4.16
C HIS A 192 -22.36 6.23 -3.06
N ASN A 193 -21.97 7.30 -2.35
CA ASN A 193 -22.71 7.85 -1.21
C ASN A 193 -23.63 9.02 -1.55
N GLY A 194 -23.47 9.60 -2.74
CA GLY A 194 -24.15 10.83 -3.14
C GLY A 194 -25.62 10.61 -3.49
N PRO A 195 -26.44 11.68 -3.38
CA PRO A 195 -27.85 11.67 -3.75
C PRO A 195 -28.09 11.82 -5.26
N LEU A 196 -27.04 12.13 -6.02
CA LEU A 196 -27.11 12.36 -7.47
C LEU A 196 -27.26 11.04 -8.24
N SER A 197 -27.87 11.15 -9.42
CA SER A 197 -27.92 10.03 -10.35
C SER A 197 -26.50 9.76 -10.88
N VAL A 198 -26.09 8.50 -10.83
CA VAL A 198 -24.82 8.02 -11.38
C VAL A 198 -25.08 6.77 -12.20
N GLU A 199 -24.41 6.65 -13.34
CA GLU A 199 -24.48 5.53 -14.26
C GLU A 199 -23.11 4.88 -14.33
N LEU A 200 -23.06 3.54 -14.30
CA LEU A 200 -21.84 2.76 -14.45
C LEU A 200 -22.11 1.69 -15.51
N PHE A 201 -21.38 1.76 -16.62
CA PHE A 201 -21.54 0.85 -17.74
C PHE A 201 -20.55 -0.31 -17.67
N ALA A 202 -19.27 -0.01 -17.42
CA ALA A 202 -18.22 -1.00 -17.34
C ALA A 202 -17.17 -0.62 -16.28
N ILE A 203 -16.51 -1.65 -15.77
CA ILE A 203 -15.41 -1.55 -14.82
C ILE A 203 -14.25 -2.32 -15.46
N GLU A 204 -13.12 -1.65 -15.62
CA GLU A 204 -11.96 -2.22 -16.26
C GLU A 204 -10.74 -2.12 -15.33
N SER A 205 -9.80 -3.04 -15.50
CA SER A 205 -8.52 -3.00 -14.81
C SER A 205 -7.46 -3.57 -15.74
N GLN A 206 -6.31 -2.91 -15.81
CA GLN A 206 -5.15 -3.46 -16.49
C GLN A 206 -4.44 -4.41 -15.54
N VAL A 207 -4.44 -5.68 -15.94
CA VAL A 207 -3.86 -6.76 -15.15
C VAL A 207 -2.58 -7.24 -15.82
N MET A 208 -1.49 -7.30 -15.05
CA MET A 208 -0.21 -7.80 -15.53
C MET A 208 0.07 -9.17 -14.91
N LYS A 209 0.57 -10.11 -15.71
CA LYS A 209 1.09 -11.38 -15.20
C LYS A 209 2.35 -11.13 -14.38
N SER A 210 2.42 -11.69 -13.18
CA SER A 210 3.61 -11.67 -12.33
C SER A 210 4.47 -12.89 -12.64
N PHE A 211 5.72 -12.66 -13.02
CA PHE A 211 6.72 -13.72 -13.20
C PHE A 211 7.62 -13.77 -11.94
N PRO A 212 7.87 -14.95 -11.36
CA PRO A 212 8.78 -15.10 -10.22
C PRO A 212 10.23 -14.73 -10.58
#